data_AF-A0A534M7L6-F1
#
_entry.id   AF-A0A534M7L6-F1
#
_cell.length_a   1.000
_cell.length_b   1.000
_cell.length_c   1.000
_cell.angle_alpha   90.00
_cell.angle_beta   90.00
_cell.angle_gamma   90.00
#
_symmetry.space_group_name_H-M   'P 1'
#
loop_
_entity.id
_entity.type
_entity.pdbx_description
1 polymer ?
#
loop_
_entity_poly.entity_id
_entity_poly.type
_entity_poly.pdbx_seq_one_letter_code
_entity_poly.pdbx_strand_id
1 'polypeptide(L)'
;VVGVAIFAVIQIVVAFYGHNFLHRFEQVMALILVGVFAVMSVVAVQGATAAAYTPSGGGIAGFAFMTILAASIPLSWAPYAADFSRYLARDTARRRVFAPAFLGMAVACIWVEVIGVLLTMSLGFWGDPVLVFAHALGGGLVVPLLLLLVVNLLAANAPNLYSSGLSLLALDVPVSRGSSVLVGG
;
A
#
# COMPACT_ATOMS: atom_id res chain seq x y z
N VAL A 1 -9.35 -13.83 -14.41
CA VAL A 1 -9.16 -13.15 -15.71
C VAL A 1 -10.19 -12.05 -15.95
N VAL A 2 -11.50 -12.35 -15.97
CA VAL A 2 -12.56 -11.33 -16.21
C VAL A 2 -12.53 -10.18 -15.18
N GLY A 3 -12.39 -10.48 -13.88
CA GLY A 3 -12.29 -9.46 -12.84
C GLY A 3 -11.07 -8.54 -13.00
N VAL A 4 -9.93 -9.09 -13.44
CA VAL A 4 -8.70 -8.32 -13.71
C VAL A 4 -8.91 -7.39 -14.90
N ALA A 5 -9.57 -7.86 -15.96
CA ALA A 5 -9.88 -7.03 -17.12
C ALA A 5 -10.83 -5.87 -16.78
N ILE A 6 -11.89 -6.13 -16.00
CA ILE A 6 -12.82 -5.08 -15.53
C ILE A 6 -12.07 -4.05 -14.69
N PHE A 7 -11.21 -4.52 -13.79
CA PHE A 7 -10.41 -3.68 -12.92
C PHE A 7 -9.47 -2.76 -13.72
N ALA A 8 -8.75 -3.31 -14.71
CA ALA A 8 -7.87 -2.54 -15.59
C ALA A 8 -8.63 -1.44 -16.36
N VAL A 9 -9.81 -1.76 -16.90
CA VAL A 9 -10.67 -0.79 -17.59
C VAL A 9 -11.10 0.36 -16.66
N ILE A 10 -11.49 0.04 -15.43
CA ILE A 10 -11.88 1.08 -14.47
C ILE A 10 -10.68 1.98 -14.13
N GLN A 11 -9.49 1.41 -13.94
CA GLN A 11 -8.29 2.19 -13.65
C GLN A 11 -7.90 3.14 -14.78
N ILE A 12 -8.00 2.67 -16.02
CA ILE A 12 -7.82 3.49 -17.23
C ILE A 12 -8.79 4.69 -17.23
N VAL A 13 -10.07 4.45 -16.95
CA VAL A 13 -11.09 5.51 -16.91
C VAL A 13 -10.79 6.52 -15.79
N VAL A 14 -10.40 6.05 -14.60
CA VAL A 14 -10.04 6.93 -13.47
C VAL A 14 -8.81 7.78 -13.80
N ALA A 15 -7.82 7.23 -14.52
CA ALA A 15 -6.64 7.97 -14.95
C ALA A 15 -6.99 9.17 -15.87
N PHE A 16 -8.07 9.09 -16.65
CA PHE A 16 -8.56 10.20 -17.47
C PHE A 16 -9.15 11.37 -16.66
N TYR A 17 -9.66 11.13 -15.45
CA TYR A 17 -10.29 12.18 -14.62
C TYR A 17 -9.27 13.17 -14.00
N GLY A 18 -7.97 12.97 -14.23
CA GLY A 18 -6.93 13.96 -13.99
C GLY A 18 -6.28 13.91 -12.60
N HIS A 19 -5.03 14.41 -12.55
CA HIS A 19 -4.14 14.32 -11.39
C HIS A 19 -4.73 14.86 -10.08
N ASN A 20 -5.51 15.94 -10.15
CA ASN A 20 -6.03 16.62 -8.96
C ASN A 20 -7.17 15.84 -8.28
N PHE A 21 -7.97 15.09 -9.05
CA PHE A 21 -8.98 14.19 -8.50
C PHE A 21 -8.31 13.02 -7.78
N LEU A 22 -7.30 12.44 -8.43
CA LEU A 22 -6.59 11.29 -7.90
C LEU A 22 -5.86 11.61 -6.60
N HIS A 23 -5.13 12.72 -6.55
CA HIS A 23 -4.39 13.11 -5.36
C HIS A 23 -5.32 13.32 -4.15
N ARG A 24 -6.53 13.88 -4.36
CA ARG A 24 -7.52 13.99 -3.29
C ARG A 24 -8.10 12.63 -2.91
N PHE A 25 -8.35 11.77 -3.88
CA PHE A 25 -8.85 10.42 -3.64
C PHE A 25 -7.86 9.60 -2.81
N GLU A 26 -6.57 9.65 -3.13
CA GLU A 26 -5.51 9.01 -2.36
C GLU A 26 -5.44 9.53 -0.92
N GLN A 27 -5.54 10.85 -0.71
CA GLN A 27 -5.57 11.43 0.63
C GLN A 27 -6.75 10.91 1.45
N VAL A 28 -7.94 10.83 0.85
CA VAL A 28 -9.14 10.32 1.53
C VAL A 28 -8.99 8.82 1.83
N MET A 29 -8.51 8.02 0.87
CA MET A 29 -8.28 6.59 1.08
C MET A 29 -7.22 6.34 2.15
N ALA A 30 -6.14 7.11 2.17
CA ALA A 30 -5.12 7.04 3.21
C ALA A 30 -5.71 7.32 4.60
N LEU A 31 -6.56 8.34 4.75
CA LEU A 31 -7.23 8.63 6.02
C LEU A 31 -8.18 7.50 6.46
N ILE A 32 -8.93 6.93 5.51
CA ILE A 32 -9.81 5.78 5.78
C ILE A 32 -8.98 4.58 6.24
N LEU A 33 -7.88 4.26 5.56
CA LEU A 33 -6.99 3.18 5.94
C LEU A 33 -6.38 3.38 7.32
N VAL A 34 -5.92 4.60 7.63
CA VAL A 34 -5.43 4.94 8.98
C VAL A 34 -6.52 4.69 10.02
N GLY A 35 -7.76 5.08 9.74
CA GLY A 35 -8.91 4.79 10.62
C GLY A 35 -9.14 3.30 10.83
N VAL A 36 -9.11 2.50 9.76
CA VAL A 36 -9.24 1.03 9.83
C VAL A 36 -8.12 0.44 10.67
N PHE A 37 -6.85 0.78 10.40
CA PHE A 37 -5.71 0.26 11.16
C PHE A 37 -5.70 0.74 12.62
N ALA A 38 -6.24 1.92 12.92
CA ALA A 38 -6.43 2.38 14.29
C ALA A 38 -7.44 1.52 15.05
N VAL A 39 -8.59 1.21 14.44
CA VAL A 39 -9.57 0.27 15.02
C VAL A 39 -8.94 -1.11 15.21
N MET A 40 -8.21 -1.62 14.21
CA MET A 40 -7.50 -2.90 14.30
C MET A 40 -6.44 -2.89 15.41
N SER A 41 -5.78 -1.77 15.65
CA SER A 41 -4.82 -1.62 16.75
C SER A 41 -5.50 -1.82 18.11
N VAL A 42 -6.68 -1.22 18.31
CA VAL A 42 -7.45 -1.37 19.55
C VAL A 42 -7.85 -2.83 19.76
N VAL A 43 -8.37 -3.48 18.72
CA VAL A 43 -8.74 -4.90 18.76
C VAL A 43 -7.53 -5.78 19.05
N ALA A 44 -6.41 -5.53 18.39
CA ALA A 44 -5.18 -6.29 18.56
C ALA A 44 -4.63 -6.19 19.98
N VAL A 45 -4.66 -5.00 20.59
CA VAL A 45 -4.21 -4.79 21.97
C VAL A 45 -5.16 -5.42 22.98
N GLN A 46 -6.48 -5.36 22.75
CA GLN A 46 -7.46 -6.00 23.64
C GLN A 46 -7.40 -7.53 23.60
N GLY A 47 -7.11 -8.10 22.42
CA GLY A 47 -6.93 -9.55 22.24
C GLY A 47 -5.53 -10.06 22.61
N ALA A 48 -4.56 -9.16 22.80
CA ALA A 48 -3.18 -9.53 23.15
C ALA A 48 -3.12 -10.08 24.58
N THR A 49 -3.07 -11.40 24.70
CA THR A 49 -2.70 -12.05 25.97
C THR A 49 -1.18 -12.15 26.03
N ALA A 50 -0.57 -11.64 27.10
CA ALA A 50 0.90 -11.66 27.30
C ALA A 50 1.50 -13.09 27.29
N ALA A 51 0.67 -14.13 27.35
CA ALA A 51 1.06 -15.53 27.38
C ALA A 51 1.31 -16.17 26.00
N ALA A 52 0.97 -15.50 24.88
CA ALA A 52 1.01 -16.12 23.55
C ALA A 52 2.37 -16.00 22.81
N TYR A 53 3.30 -15.16 23.30
CA TYR A 53 4.61 -14.99 22.63
C TYR A 53 5.61 -16.04 23.08
N THR A 54 5.63 -17.16 22.36
CA THR A 54 6.76 -18.09 22.34
C THR A 54 7.58 -17.84 21.08
N PRO A 55 8.82 -17.31 21.16
CA PRO A 55 9.67 -17.16 19.99
C PRO A 55 9.86 -18.52 19.32
N SER A 56 9.29 -18.73 18.13
CA SER A 56 9.57 -19.93 17.33
C SER A 56 10.96 -19.78 16.73
N GLY A 57 11.80 -20.80 16.90
CA GLY A 57 13.21 -20.80 16.53
C GLY A 57 13.47 -20.46 15.06
N GLY A 58 14.04 -19.28 14.82
CA GLY A 58 14.67 -18.89 13.55
C GLY A 58 16.13 -18.47 13.67
N GLY A 59 16.59 -18.16 14.89
CA GLY A 59 17.94 -17.64 15.13
C GLY A 59 18.25 -16.40 14.29
N ILE A 60 19.53 -16.14 14.08
CA ILE A 60 20.02 -15.00 13.28
C ILE A 60 19.55 -15.11 11.81
N ALA A 61 19.49 -16.34 11.27
CA ALA A 61 19.10 -16.57 9.88
C ALA A 61 17.62 -16.22 9.62
N GLY A 62 16.71 -16.66 10.49
CA GLY A 62 15.29 -16.33 10.41
C GLY A 62 15.04 -14.83 10.61
N PHE A 63 15.76 -14.20 11.54
CA PHE A 63 15.71 -12.74 11.72
C PHE A 63 16.17 -12.00 10.45
N ALA A 64 17.30 -12.38 9.86
CA ALA A 64 17.81 -11.78 8.64
C ALA A 64 16.83 -11.96 7.47
N PHE A 65 16.27 -13.16 7.32
CA PHE A 65 15.30 -13.46 6.26
C PHE A 65 14.03 -12.60 6.40
N MET A 66 13.43 -12.54 7.60
CA MET A 66 12.23 -11.74 7.84
C MET A 66 12.50 -10.24 7.67
N THR A 67 13.68 -9.77 8.08
CA THR A 67 14.07 -8.36 7.89
C THR A 67 14.18 -8.00 6.41
N ILE A 68 14.80 -8.87 5.61
CA ILE A 68 14.90 -8.67 4.14
C ILE A 68 13.50 -8.71 3.51
N LEU A 69 12.66 -9.66 3.93
CA LEU A 69 11.29 -9.80 3.44
C LEU A 69 10.47 -8.52 3.72
N ALA A 70 10.49 -8.04 4.97
CA ALA A 70 9.81 -6.81 5.39
C ALA A 70 10.35 -5.58 4.65
N ALA A 71 11.67 -5.48 4.43
CA ALA A 71 12.27 -4.35 3.72
C ALA A 71 12.03 -4.36 2.20
N SER A 72 11.83 -5.53 1.60
CA SER A 72 11.75 -5.69 0.13
C SER A 72 10.61 -4.87 -0.50
N ILE A 73 9.44 -4.87 0.13
CA ILE A 73 8.26 -4.14 -0.36
C ILE A 73 8.51 -2.63 -0.34
N PRO A 74 8.77 -1.95 0.79
CA PRO A 74 8.96 -0.50 0.80
C PRO A 74 10.15 -0.04 -0.06
N LEU A 75 11.21 -0.84 -0.17
CA LEU A 75 12.33 -0.54 -1.07
C LEU A 75 11.93 -0.53 -2.55
N SER A 76 10.99 -1.38 -2.96
CA SER A 76 10.48 -1.39 -4.34
C SER A 76 9.76 -0.09 -4.72
N TRP A 77 9.26 0.67 -3.74
CA TRP A 77 8.61 1.96 -3.94
C TRP A 77 9.58 3.16 -3.92
N ALA A 78 10.84 2.95 -3.54
CA ALA A 78 11.83 4.02 -3.47
C ALA A 78 12.08 4.75 -4.80
N PRO A 79 12.08 4.09 -5.98
CA PRO A 79 12.24 4.78 -7.27
C PRO A 79 11.13 5.80 -7.54
N TYR A 80 9.89 5.52 -7.14
CA TYR A 80 8.76 6.45 -7.29
C TYR A 80 8.98 7.75 -6.50
N ALA A 81 9.64 7.67 -5.33
CA ALA A 81 9.98 8.87 -4.58
C ALA A 81 10.93 9.80 -5.35
N ALA A 82 11.77 9.25 -6.25
CA ALA A 82 12.65 10.05 -7.10
C ALA A 82 11.86 10.88 -8.13
N ASP A 83 10.74 10.36 -8.65
CA ASP A 83 9.90 11.05 -9.63
C ASP A 83 9.24 12.31 -9.04
N PHE A 84 8.83 12.24 -7.77
CA PHE A 84 8.25 13.38 -7.05
C PHE A 84 9.30 14.40 -6.60
N SER A 85 10.55 13.97 -6.41
CA SER A 85 11.65 14.87 -6.03
C SER A 85 11.97 15.93 -7.08
N ARG A 86 11.56 15.71 -8.36
CA ARG A 86 11.77 16.68 -9.45
C ARG A 86 11.00 17.99 -9.26
N TYR A 87 9.93 17.97 -8.48
CA TYR A 87 9.07 19.14 -8.26
C TYR A 87 9.52 19.99 -7.06
N LEU A 88 10.50 19.53 -6.29
CA LEU A 88 11.07 20.33 -5.20
C LEU A 88 12.02 21.40 -5.74
N ALA A 89 12.04 22.55 -5.07
CA ALA A 89 12.95 23.63 -5.40
C ALA A 89 14.40 23.12 -5.38
N ARG A 90 15.22 23.56 -6.35
CA ARG A 90 16.62 23.12 -6.50
C ARG A 90 17.47 23.27 -5.23
N ASP A 91 17.08 24.18 -4.33
CA ASP A 91 17.76 24.47 -3.06
C ASP A 91 17.29 23.59 -1.87
N THR A 92 16.45 22.58 -2.12
CA THR A 92 15.94 21.73 -1.04
C THR A 92 17.02 20.75 -0.57
N ALA A 93 17.43 20.86 0.69
CA ALA A 93 18.39 19.93 1.29
C ALA A 93 17.88 18.48 1.24
N ARG A 94 18.67 17.56 0.65
CA ARG A 94 18.33 16.12 0.52
C ARG A 94 17.83 15.48 1.82
N ARG A 95 18.43 15.81 2.97
CA ARG A 95 17.99 15.29 4.28
C ARG A 95 16.57 15.71 4.66
N ARG A 96 16.11 16.89 4.23
CA ARG A 96 14.76 17.39 4.51
C ARG A 96 13.68 16.71 3.66
N VAL A 97 14.07 16.02 2.59
CA VAL A 97 13.16 15.21 1.76
C VAL A 97 13.22 13.74 2.17
N PHE A 98 14.43 13.22 2.36
CA PHE A 98 14.64 11.81 2.68
C PHE A 98 14.11 11.44 4.06
N ALA A 99 14.44 12.21 5.12
CA ALA A 99 14.10 11.81 6.48
C ALA A 99 12.58 11.73 6.73
N PRO A 100 11.74 12.69 6.30
CA PRO A 100 10.30 12.58 6.48
C PRO A 100 9.68 11.44 5.67
N ALA A 101 10.12 11.22 4.43
CA ALA A 101 9.62 10.14 3.60
C ALA A 101 10.00 8.76 4.16
N PHE A 102 11.26 8.60 4.56
CA PHE A 102 11.76 7.38 5.17
C PHE A 102 11.06 7.08 6.49
N LEU A 103 10.96 8.07 7.39
CA LEU A 103 10.30 7.89 8.68
C LEU A 103 8.80 7.62 8.52
N GLY A 104 8.12 8.32 7.62
CA GLY A 104 6.71 8.08 7.34
C GLY A 104 6.44 6.64 6.88
N MET A 105 7.24 6.17 5.91
CA MET A 105 7.14 4.79 5.43
C MET A 105 7.51 3.77 6.52
N ALA A 106 8.63 3.98 7.22
CA ALA A 106 9.08 3.06 8.27
C ALA A 106 8.05 2.93 9.40
N VAL A 107 7.50 4.04 9.88
CA VAL A 107 6.47 4.05 10.93
C VAL A 107 5.21 3.32 10.45
N ALA A 108 4.76 3.59 9.21
CA ALA A 108 3.58 2.93 8.66
C ALA A 108 3.76 1.41 8.52
N CYS A 109 4.90 0.96 7.96
CA CYS A 109 5.21 -0.47 7.80
C CYS A 109 5.29 -1.18 9.16
N ILE A 110 6.09 -0.64 10.09
CA ILE A 110 6.25 -1.22 11.43
C ILE A 110 4.90 -1.31 12.14
N TRP A 111 4.08 -0.25 12.07
CA TRP A 111 2.78 -0.22 12.71
C TRP A 111 1.86 -1.33 12.19
N VAL A 112 1.76 -1.49 10.87
CA VAL A 112 0.89 -2.51 10.25
C VAL A 112 1.40 -3.93 10.52
N GLU A 113 2.71 -4.16 10.45
CA GLU A 113 3.31 -5.47 10.74
C GLU A 113 3.07 -5.91 12.19
N VAL A 114 3.24 -4.99 13.15
CA VAL A 114 2.98 -5.27 14.57
C VAL A 114 1.52 -5.66 14.81
N ILE A 115 0.56 -4.95 14.19
CA ILE A 115 -0.86 -5.31 14.27
C ILE A 115 -1.09 -6.73 13.72
N GLY A 116 -0.51 -7.03 12.55
CA GLY A 116 -0.64 -8.34 11.91
C GLY A 116 -0.13 -9.48 12.80
N VAL A 117 1.04 -9.29 13.43
CA VAL A 117 1.60 -10.26 14.37
C VAL A 117 0.69 -10.44 15.59
N LEU A 118 0.26 -9.35 16.24
CA LEU A 118 -0.60 -9.42 17.41
C LEU A 118 -1.93 -10.14 17.14
N LEU A 119 -2.58 -9.81 16.01
CA LEU A 119 -3.84 -10.44 15.63
C LEU A 119 -3.67 -11.91 15.30
N THR A 120 -2.68 -12.26 14.48
CA THR A 120 -2.40 -13.64 14.10
C THR A 120 -2.11 -14.52 15.31
N MET A 121 -1.34 -13.98 16.27
CA MET A 121 -1.02 -14.67 17.51
C MET A 121 -2.23 -14.81 18.45
N SER A 122 -3.03 -13.75 18.61
CA SER A 122 -4.21 -13.79 19.47
C SER A 122 -5.31 -14.72 18.94
N LEU A 123 -5.47 -14.80 17.61
CA LEU A 123 -6.47 -15.64 16.95
C LEU A 123 -5.98 -17.08 16.73
N GLY A 124 -4.67 -17.33 16.79
CA GLY A 124 -4.07 -18.62 16.42
C GLY A 124 -4.27 -18.98 14.94
N PHE A 125 -4.62 -18.02 14.10
CA PHE A 125 -4.96 -18.21 12.70
C PHE A 125 -3.92 -17.56 11.79
N TRP A 126 -3.19 -18.41 11.06
CA TRP A 126 -2.18 -18.00 10.09
C TRP A 126 -2.76 -18.18 8.69
N GLY A 127 -2.97 -17.09 7.97
CA GLY A 127 -3.64 -17.14 6.67
C GLY A 127 -3.69 -15.78 5.98
N ASP A 128 -4.66 -15.64 5.09
CA ASP A 128 -4.88 -14.38 4.36
C ASP A 128 -5.11 -13.22 5.35
N PRO A 129 -4.36 -12.11 5.24
CA PRO A 129 -4.49 -10.96 6.13
C PRO A 129 -5.92 -10.40 6.21
N VAL A 130 -6.68 -10.44 5.11
CA VAL A 130 -8.08 -9.99 5.08
C VAL A 130 -8.95 -10.90 5.94
N LEU A 131 -8.72 -12.20 5.89
CA LEU A 131 -9.44 -13.16 6.73
C LEU A 131 -9.06 -13.01 8.20
N VAL A 132 -7.77 -12.79 8.51
CA VAL A 132 -7.31 -12.50 9.88
C VAL A 132 -8.03 -11.25 10.41
N PHE A 133 -8.07 -10.17 9.64
CA PHE A 133 -8.70 -8.92 10.06
C PHE A 133 -10.22 -9.04 10.18
N ALA A 134 -10.85 -9.75 9.26
CA ALA A 134 -12.29 -9.96 9.33
C ALA A 134 -12.69 -10.84 10.52
N HIS A 135 -11.92 -11.88 10.84
CA HIS A 135 -12.15 -12.69 12.05
C HIS A 135 -11.98 -11.86 13.32
N ALA A 136 -10.95 -11.01 13.39
CA ALA A 136 -10.73 -10.11 14.52
C ALA A 136 -11.92 -9.17 14.76
N LEU A 137 -12.65 -8.78 13.71
CA LEU A 137 -13.81 -7.91 13.79
C LEU A 137 -15.17 -8.65 13.83
N GLY A 138 -15.18 -9.97 14.06
CA GLY A 138 -16.42 -10.74 14.22
C GLY A 138 -17.03 -11.29 12.91
N GLY A 139 -16.22 -11.46 11.86
CA GLY A 139 -16.56 -12.20 10.63
C GLY A 139 -17.49 -11.46 9.64
N GLY A 140 -18.34 -10.55 10.11
CA GLY A 140 -19.29 -9.82 9.26
C GLY A 140 -18.66 -8.77 8.34
N LEU A 141 -17.40 -8.39 8.57
CA LEU A 141 -16.73 -7.29 7.86
C LEU A 141 -15.83 -7.74 6.69
N VAL A 142 -15.82 -9.02 6.32
CA VAL A 142 -15.03 -9.52 5.17
C VAL A 142 -15.35 -8.73 3.89
N VAL A 143 -16.63 -8.59 3.55
CA VAL A 143 -17.06 -7.97 2.28
C VAL A 143 -16.71 -6.47 2.25
N PRO A 144 -17.02 -5.64 3.26
CA PRO A 144 -16.58 -4.25 3.31
C PRO A 144 -15.06 -4.08 3.24
N LEU A 145 -14.28 -4.92 3.93
CA LEU A 145 -12.81 -4.86 3.89
C LEU A 145 -12.25 -5.20 2.51
N LEU A 146 -12.82 -6.21 1.84
CA LEU A 146 -12.46 -6.56 0.47
C LEU A 146 -12.80 -5.43 -0.51
N LEU A 147 -13.98 -4.82 -0.38
CA LEU A 147 -14.36 -3.68 -1.21
C LEU A 147 -13.40 -2.50 -0.99
N LEU A 148 -13.08 -2.19 0.27
CA LEU A 148 -12.13 -1.14 0.61
C LEU A 148 -10.73 -1.43 0.04
N LEU A 149 -10.29 -2.69 0.09
CA LEU A 149 -9.02 -3.12 -0.52
C LEU A 149 -9.03 -2.93 -2.03
N VAL A 150 -10.11 -3.35 -2.71
CA VAL A 150 -10.28 -3.16 -4.16
C VAL A 150 -10.22 -1.68 -4.52
N VAL A 151 -10.95 -0.83 -3.80
CA VAL A 151 -10.97 0.62 -4.01
C VAL A 151 -9.60 1.25 -3.74
N ASN A 152 -8.88 0.80 -2.70
CA ASN A 152 -7.53 1.24 -2.43
C ASN A 152 -6.53 0.80 -3.51
N LEU A 153 -6.66 -0.43 -4.04
CA LEU A 153 -5.84 -0.91 -5.16
C LEU A 153 -6.09 -0.09 -6.43
N LEU A 154 -7.31 0.41 -6.66
CA LEU A 154 -7.58 1.40 -7.71
C LEU A 154 -6.78 2.68 -7.48
N ALA A 155 -6.80 3.20 -6.26
CA ALA A 155 -6.06 4.41 -5.90
C ALA A 155 -4.55 4.21 -6.12
N ALA A 156 -3.99 3.14 -5.56
CA ALA A 156 -2.54 2.87 -5.55
C ALA A 156 -1.96 2.60 -6.94
N ASN A 157 -2.76 2.08 -7.88
CA ASN A 157 -2.30 1.83 -9.26
C ASN A 157 -2.39 3.06 -10.16
N ALA A 158 -3.15 4.08 -9.79
CA ALA A 158 -3.31 5.25 -10.64
C ALA A 158 -2.01 6.08 -10.78
N PRO A 159 -1.15 6.22 -9.76
CA PRO A 159 0.22 6.73 -9.95
C PRO A 159 1.05 5.89 -10.92
N ASN A 160 0.88 4.56 -10.87
CA ASN A 160 1.60 3.64 -11.76
C ASN A 160 1.20 3.85 -13.22
N LEU A 161 -0.10 4.00 -13.48
CA LEU A 161 -0.62 4.30 -14.82
C LEU A 161 -0.27 5.72 -15.30
N TYR A 162 -0.21 6.68 -14.39
CA TYR A 162 0.24 8.03 -14.72
C TYR A 162 1.73 8.04 -15.10
N SER A 163 2.57 7.34 -14.33
CA SER A 163 4.01 7.22 -14.62
C SER A 163 4.26 6.47 -15.94
N SER A 164 3.55 5.36 -16.19
CA SER A 164 3.66 4.64 -17.48
C SER A 164 3.24 5.49 -18.68
N GLY A 165 2.19 6.30 -18.54
CA GLY A 165 1.77 7.27 -19.56
C GLY A 165 2.84 8.33 -19.86
N LEU A 166 3.52 8.85 -18.83
CA LEU A 166 4.64 9.79 -19.01
C LEU A 166 5.85 9.13 -19.68
N SER A 167 6.17 7.89 -19.33
CA SER A 167 7.26 7.13 -19.98
C SER A 167 6.96 6.86 -21.46
N LEU A 168 5.70 6.55 -21.82
CA LEU A 168 5.28 6.36 -23.20
C LEU A 168 5.34 7.66 -24.03
N LEU A 169 4.99 8.81 -23.43
CA LEU A 169 5.12 10.13 -24.05
C LEU A 169 6.58 10.55 -24.22
N ALA A 170 7.47 10.15 -23.31
CA ALA A 170 8.91 10.43 -23.39
C ALA A 170 9.63 9.59 -24.46
N LEU A 171 9.03 8.48 -24.91
CA LEU A 171 9.53 7.65 -26.01
C LEU A 171 9.25 8.23 -27.40
N ASP A 172 8.68 9.44 -27.49
CA ASP A 172 8.36 10.17 -28.74
C ASP A 172 7.59 9.34 -29.78
N VAL A 173 6.80 8.37 -29.32
CA VAL A 173 5.89 7.60 -30.17
C VAL A 173 4.71 8.52 -30.49
N PRO A 174 4.41 8.83 -31.76
CA PRO A 174 3.33 9.73 -32.14
C PRO A 174 1.98 9.05 -31.95
N VAL A 175 1.49 9.00 -30.71
CA VAL A 175 0.17 8.49 -30.37
C VAL A 175 -0.66 9.59 -29.72
N SER A 176 -1.86 9.81 -30.24
CA SER A 176 -2.81 10.78 -29.68
C SER A 176 -3.11 10.40 -28.22
N ARG A 177 -3.33 11.41 -27.36
CA ARG A 177 -3.58 11.26 -25.92
C ARG A 177 -4.61 10.18 -25.53
N GLY A 178 -5.53 9.82 -26.43
CA GLY A 178 -6.50 8.74 -26.20
C GLY A 178 -5.96 7.32 -26.40
N SER A 179 -4.96 7.14 -27.26
CA SER A 179 -4.40 5.84 -27.62
C SER A 179 -3.30 5.37 -26.66
N SER A 180 -2.59 6.29 -26.00
CA SER A 180 -1.53 5.95 -25.03
C SER A 180 -2.06 5.24 -23.78
N VAL A 181 -3.32 5.48 -23.41
CA VAL A 181 -3.96 4.85 -22.24
C VAL A 181 -4.37 3.40 -22.52
N LEU A 182 -4.59 3.03 -23.79
CA LEU A 182 -4.91 1.65 -24.20
C LEU A 182 -3.68 0.75 -24.32
N VAL A 183 -2.49 1.31 -24.53
CA VAL A 183 -1.25 0.55 -24.76
C VAL A 183 -0.45 0.36 -23.47
N GLY A 184 -0.60 1.26 -22.49
CA GLY A 184 0.11 1.22 -21.20
C GLY A 184 -0.64 0.60 -20.02
N GLY A 185 -1.91 0.21 -20.22
CA GLY A 185 -2.77 -0.40 -19.20
C GLY A 185 -2.87 -1.90 -19.30
#